data_AF-F9PPK9-F1
#
_entry.id   AF-F9PPK9-F1
#
_cell.length_a   1.000
_cell.length_b   1.000
_cell.length_c   1.000
_cell.angle_alpha   90.00
_cell.angle_beta   90.00
_cell.angle_gamma   90.00
#
_symmetry.space_group_name_H-M   'P 1'
#
loop_
_entity.id
_entity.type
_entity.pdbx_description
1 polymer ?
#
loop_
_entity_poly.entity_id
_entity_poly.type
_entity_poly.pdbx_seq_one_letter_code
_entity_poly.pdbx_strand_id
1 'polypeptide(L)'
;MLSFLIDRFEGFRELIFSLNITKNYPLTIFPKFVQIILTYVIPMSLISYYPTMCFFGRTDNFKFLVFEIVILIIFALLYEFIHKKAILKYTSNGG
;
A
#
# COMPACT_ATOMS: atom_id res chain seq x y z
N MET A 1 -2.67 6.07 -14.76
CA MET A 1 -1.73 7.15 -15.16
C MET A 1 -0.41 7.14 -14.40
N LEU A 2 -0.35 6.76 -13.10
CA LEU A 2 0.92 6.54 -12.39
C LEU A 2 1.81 5.42 -12.99
N SER A 3 1.20 4.45 -13.69
CA SER A 3 1.94 3.35 -14.33
C SER A 3 2.96 3.85 -15.36
N PHE A 4 2.73 4.98 -16.05
CA PHE A 4 3.66 5.52 -17.04
C PHE A 4 4.92 6.14 -16.42
N LEU A 5 4.81 6.71 -15.22
CA LEU A 5 5.97 7.19 -14.44
C LEU A 5 6.81 6.01 -13.93
N ILE A 6 6.15 4.90 -13.59
CA ILE A 6 6.78 3.67 -13.09
C ILE A 6 7.34 2.81 -14.22
N ASP A 7 6.74 2.84 -15.42
CA ASP A 7 7.20 2.07 -16.59
C ASP A 7 8.62 2.44 -17.03
N ARG A 8 9.07 3.67 -16.74
CA ARG A 8 10.46 4.08 -16.99
C ARG A 8 11.47 3.40 -16.05
N PHE A 9 11.02 2.74 -14.98
CA PHE A 9 11.84 2.11 -13.95
C PHE A 9 11.48 0.63 -13.81
N GLU A 10 11.98 -0.22 -14.72
CA GLU A 10 11.73 -1.66 -14.75
C GLU A 10 11.96 -2.34 -13.38
N GLY A 11 13.05 -2.01 -12.69
CA GLY A 11 13.35 -2.55 -11.36
C GLY A 11 12.32 -2.18 -10.27
N PHE A 12 11.66 -1.03 -10.39
CA PHE A 12 10.62 -0.62 -9.45
C PHE A 12 9.34 -1.45 -9.64
N ARG A 13 9.01 -1.76 -10.90
CA ARG A 13 7.89 -2.64 -11.25
C ARG A 13 8.12 -4.05 -10.71
N GLU A 14 9.31 -4.62 -10.91
CA GLU A 14 9.66 -5.95 -10.38
C GLU A 14 9.61 -6.00 -8.85
N LEU A 15 10.03 -4.93 -8.18
CA LEU A 15 9.95 -4.82 -6.73
C LEU A 15 8.49 -4.86 -6.25
N ILE A 16 7.57 -4.13 -6.90
CA ILE A 16 6.13 -4.19 -6.59
C ILE A 16 5.55 -5.60 -6.81
N PHE A 17 5.95 -6.27 -7.89
CA PHE A 17 5.51 -7.65 -8.15
C PHE A 17 6.06 -8.63 -7.11
N SER A 18 7.30 -8.44 -6.66
CA SER A 18 7.91 -9.28 -5.62
C SER A 18 7.20 -9.10 -4.27
N LEU A 19 6.82 -7.87 -3.93
CA LEU A 19 6.04 -7.58 -2.73
C LEU A 19 4.65 -8.22 -2.74
N ASN A 20 4.06 -8.46 -3.93
CA ASN A 20 2.80 -9.18 -4.01
C ASN A 20 2.88 -10.61 -3.46
N ILE A 21 4.06 -11.23 -3.40
CA ILE A 21 4.22 -12.58 -2.84
C ILE A 21 4.02 -12.56 -1.32
N THR A 22 4.38 -11.45 -0.65
CA THR A 22 4.31 -11.36 0.83
C THR A 22 2.88 -11.39 1.35
N LYS A 23 1.87 -11.09 0.52
CA LYS A 23 0.44 -11.15 0.89
C LYS A 23 -0.04 -12.57 1.21
N ASN A 24 0.67 -13.59 0.72
CA ASN A 24 0.30 -14.99 0.91
C ASN A 24 0.76 -15.54 2.26
N TYR A 25 1.54 -14.77 3.02
CA TYR A 25 2.13 -15.21 4.28
C TYR A 25 1.68 -14.32 5.43
N PRO A 26 1.48 -14.89 6.64
CA PRO A 26 1.08 -14.09 7.79
C PRO A 26 2.21 -13.18 8.24
N LEU A 27 1.89 -11.95 8.65
CA LEU A 27 2.86 -10.92 9.02
C LEU A 27 3.83 -11.38 10.13
N THR A 28 3.39 -12.28 11.00
CA THR A 28 4.14 -12.81 12.14
C THR A 28 5.38 -13.62 11.77
N ILE A 29 5.51 -14.13 10.54
CA ILE A 29 6.73 -14.83 10.12
C ILE A 29 7.91 -13.88 9.89
N PHE A 30 7.63 -12.59 9.67
CA PHE A 30 8.64 -11.61 9.37
C PHE A 30 9.21 -11.00 10.65
N PRO A 31 10.48 -10.55 10.66
CA PRO A 31 11.05 -9.84 11.79
C PRO A 31 10.33 -8.50 12.00
N LYS A 32 10.29 -8.00 13.25
CA LYS A 32 9.54 -6.78 13.64
C LYS A 32 9.77 -5.59 12.71
N PHE A 33 11.01 -5.38 12.26
CA PHE A 33 11.35 -4.32 11.33
C PHE A 33 10.61 -4.44 9.99
N VAL A 34 10.56 -5.64 9.41
CA VAL A 34 9.85 -5.90 8.14
C VAL A 34 8.34 -5.78 8.35
N GLN A 35 7.82 -6.16 9.52
CA GLN A 35 6.40 -5.99 9.84
C GLN A 35 5.98 -4.50 9.80
N ILE A 36 6.82 -3.61 10.34
CA ILE A 36 6.61 -2.16 10.29
C ILE A 36 6.60 -1.67 8.83
N ILE A 37 7.56 -2.09 8.00
CA ILE A 37 7.62 -1.70 6.59
C ILE A 37 6.36 -2.14 5.84
N LEU A 38 5.97 -3.41 5.99
CA LEU A 38 4.80 -3.98 5.30
C LEU A 38 3.47 -3.39 5.78
N THR A 39 3.43 -2.83 6.99
CA THR A 39 2.21 -2.24 7.56
C THR A 39 2.09 -0.74 7.26
N TYR A 40 3.18 0.02 7.38
CA TYR A 40 3.14 1.48 7.35
C TYR A 40 3.74 2.11 6.09
N VAL A 41 4.67 1.43 5.41
CA VAL A 41 5.37 1.99 4.23
C VAL A 41 4.71 1.51 2.93
N ILE A 42 4.43 0.21 2.80
CA ILE A 42 3.88 -0.42 1.58
C ILE A 42 2.38 -0.81 1.74
N PRO A 43 1.77 -0.46 2.87
CA PRO A 43 0.58 -1.09 3.48
C PRO A 43 0.10 -2.49 3.03
N MET A 44 0.98 -3.43 2.62
CA MET A 44 0.57 -4.78 2.21
C MET A 44 -0.14 -5.58 3.31
N SER A 45 0.25 -5.39 4.56
CA SER A 45 -0.35 -6.08 5.69
C SER A 45 -1.78 -5.62 5.97
N LEU A 46 -2.08 -4.34 5.74
CA LEU A 46 -3.43 -3.79 5.88
C LEU A 46 -4.39 -4.37 4.85
N ILE A 47 -3.91 -4.72 3.67
CA ILE A 47 -4.74 -5.29 2.60
C ILE A 47 -5.04 -6.77 2.82
N SER A 48 -4.11 -7.53 3.42
CA SER A 48 -4.16 -8.99 3.44
C SER A 48 -4.27 -9.59 4.84
N TYR A 49 -3.26 -9.35 5.67
CA TYR A 49 -3.11 -9.99 6.98
C TYR A 49 -4.16 -9.52 7.99
N TYR A 50 -4.34 -8.22 8.05
CA TYR A 50 -5.14 -7.52 9.05
C TYR A 50 -6.65 -7.77 8.92
N PRO A 51 -7.29 -7.63 7.75
CA PRO A 51 -8.69 -8.04 7.55
C PRO A 51 -8.90 -9.53 7.83
N THR A 52 -7.93 -10.38 7.47
CA THR A 52 -7.97 -11.82 7.78
C THR A 52 -8.03 -12.05 9.29
N MET A 53 -7.19 -11.38 10.09
CA MET A 53 -7.24 -11.51 11.56
C MET A 53 -8.59 -11.09 12.17
N CYS A 54 -9.20 -10.04 11.62
CA CYS A 54 -10.52 -9.57 12.01
C CYS A 54 -11.59 -10.63 11.71
N PHE A 55 -11.56 -11.25 10.53
CA PHE A 55 -12.47 -12.37 10.18
C PHE A 55 -12.31 -13.58 11.09
N PHE A 56 -11.08 -13.89 11.52
CA PHE A 56 -10.82 -14.98 12.45
C PHE A 56 -11.09 -14.63 13.93
N GLY A 57 -11.58 -13.42 14.23
CA GLY A 57 -11.93 -13.01 15.59
C GLY A 57 -10.74 -12.90 16.55
N ARG A 58 -9.53 -12.69 16.02
CA ARG A 58 -8.29 -12.65 16.81
C ARG A 58 -7.91 -11.25 17.30
N THR A 59 -8.76 -10.25 17.08
CA THR A 59 -8.49 -8.84 17.37
C THR A 59 -9.74 -8.09 17.83
N ASP A 60 -9.56 -6.98 18.55
CA ASP A 60 -10.63 -6.02 18.84
C ASP A 60 -11.10 -5.34 17.53
N ASN A 61 -12.14 -5.90 16.90
CA ASN A 61 -12.59 -5.53 15.56
C ASN A 61 -12.91 -4.03 15.40
N PHE A 62 -13.44 -3.36 16.44
CA PHE A 62 -13.86 -1.96 16.33
C PHE A 62 -12.69 -0.96 16.30
N LYS A 63 -11.76 -1.03 17.26
CA LYS A 63 -10.57 -0.15 17.30
C LYS A 63 -9.73 -0.30 16.03
N PHE A 64 -9.66 -1.53 15.55
CA PHE A 64 -8.93 -1.90 14.37
C PHE A 64 -9.53 -1.33 13.08
N LEU A 65 -10.85 -1.45 12.92
CA LEU A 65 -11.57 -0.89 11.78
C LEU A 65 -11.41 0.63 11.72
N VAL A 66 -11.46 1.31 12.87
CA VAL A 66 -11.17 2.75 12.94
C VAL A 66 -9.75 3.06 12.48
N PHE A 67 -8.75 2.30 12.95
CA PHE A 67 -7.36 2.45 12.55
C PHE A 67 -7.14 2.24 11.03
N GLU A 68 -7.76 1.21 10.45
CA GLU A 68 -7.68 0.90 9.03
C GLU A 68 -8.32 2.02 8.18
N ILE A 69 -9.49 2.52 8.58
CA ILE A 69 -10.15 3.66 7.91
C ILE A 69 -9.27 4.91 7.94
N VAL A 70 -8.67 5.22 9.10
CA VAL A 70 -7.79 6.39 9.24
C VAL A 70 -6.60 6.30 8.28
N ILE A 71 -5.95 5.13 8.20
CA ILE A 71 -4.83 4.94 7.28
C ILE A 71 -5.30 5.05 5.82
N LEU A 72 -6.44 4.45 5.48
CA LEU A 72 -6.99 4.53 4.12
C LEU A 72 -7.23 5.97 3.70
N ILE A 73 -7.80 6.80 4.58
CA ILE A 73 -8.03 8.23 4.32
C ILE A 73 -6.69 8.95 4.09
N ILE A 74 -5.67 8.68 4.91
CA ILE A 74 -4.34 9.28 4.75
C ILE A 74 -3.73 8.93 3.39
N PHE A 75 -3.80 7.67 2.98
CA PHE A 75 -3.30 7.24 1.66
C PHE A 75 -4.10 7.83 0.50
N ALA A 76 -5.42 7.95 0.63
CA ALA A 76 -6.26 8.58 -0.38
C ALA A 76 -5.91 10.06 -0.57
N LEU A 77 -5.70 10.80 0.53
CA LEU A 77 -5.28 12.21 0.48
C LEU A 77 -3.88 12.37 -0.12
N LEU A 78 -2.93 11.51 0.25
CA LEU A 78 -1.60 11.49 -0.33
C LEU A 78 -1.64 11.22 -1.84
N TYR A 79 -2.45 10.23 -2.25
CA TYR A 79 -2.65 9.91 -3.66
C TYR A 79 -3.20 11.11 -4.43
N GLU A 80 -4.28 11.73 -3.94
CA GLU A 80 -4.88 12.93 -4.55
C GLU A 80 -3.85 14.07 -4.71
N PHE A 81 -3.04 14.30 -3.68
CA PHE A 81 -2.00 15.33 -3.71
C PHE A 81 -0.92 15.04 -4.76
N ILE A 82 -0.40 13.82 -4.79
CA ILE A 82 0.62 13.40 -5.76
C ILE A 82 0.05 13.43 -7.17
N HIS A 83 -1.18 12.95 -7.35
CA HIS A 83 -1.86 12.89 -8.63
C HIS A 83 -2.07 14.28 -9.24
N LYS A 84 -2.54 15.25 -8.45
CA LYS A 84 -2.69 16.64 -8.90
C LYS A 84 -1.36 17.24 -9.35
N LYS A 85 -0.28 17.01 -8.58
CA LYS A 85 1.08 17.44 -8.98
C LYS A 85 1.57 16.75 -10.25
N ALA A 86 1.30 15.44 -10.39
CA ALA A 86 1.70 14.67 -11.56
C ALA A 86 1.00 15.16 -12.83
N ILE A 87 -0.29 15.51 -12.75
CA ILE A 87 -1.05 16.08 -13.87
C ILE A 87 -0.48 17.45 -14.28
N LEU A 88 -0.13 18.33 -13.34
CA LEU A 88 0.45 19.64 -13.67
C LEU A 88 1.82 19.54 -14.36
N LYS A 89 2.61 18.52 -13.99
CA LYS A 89 3.90 18.22 -14.62
C LYS A 89 3.76 17.44 -15.93
N TYR A 90 2.58 16.91 -16.21
CA TYR A 90 2.27 16.23 -17.46
C TYR A 90 2.16 17.27 -18.57
N THR A 91 3.29 17.59 -19.21
CA THR A 91 3.27 18.25 -20.51
C THR A 91 2.68 17.24 -21.49
N SER A 92 1.51 17.57 -22.05
CA SER A 92 0.93 16.83 -23.16
C SER A 92 2.02 16.65 -24.24
N ASN A 93 2.39 15.41 -24.55
CA ASN A 93 3.14 15.11 -25.77
C ASN A 93 2.25 15.23 -27.02
N GLY A 94 1.04 15.78 -26.90
CA GLY A 94 0.17 16.13 -28.02
C GLY A 94 0.51 17.49 -28.58
N GLY A 95 1.51 17.53 -29.45
CA GLY A 95 1.43 18.27 -30.71
C GLY A 95 0.91 17.32 -31.79
#